data_AF-A0A8T3C5F2-F1
#
_entry.id   AF-A0A8T3C5F2-F1
#
_cell.length_a   1.000
_cell.length_b   1.000
_cell.length_c   1.000
_cell.angle_alpha   90.00
_cell.angle_beta   90.00
_cell.angle_gamma   90.00
#
_symmetry.space_group_name_H-M   'P 1'
#
loop_
_entity.id
_entity.type
_entity.pdbx_description
1 polymer ?
#
loop_
_entity_poly.entity_id
_entity_poly.type
_entity_poly.pdbx_seq_one_letter_code
_entity_poly.pdbx_strand_id
1 'polypeptide(L)'
;MQRYFPSEFGFDVDRLQILEPAKSVLAIKVKIREAIRKEGIPFTFVSSNFCCSYFLSRLGQVEATGIPTDTVFVLGDGNTKDPTVGVEASQLYPDVKYTTVENFMDQFL
;
A
#
# COMPACT_ATOMS: atom_id res chain seq x y z
N MET A 1 29.42 7.01 11.78
CA MET A 1 28.38 6.36 10.94
C MET A 1 28.51 6.88 9.53
N GLN A 2 28.69 6.04 8.50
CA GLN A 2 28.82 6.54 7.11
C GLN A 2 27.45 6.79 6.43
N ARG A 3 26.44 5.96 6.73
CA ARG A 3 25.09 6.10 6.18
C ARG A 3 24.09 5.28 6.99
N TYR A 4 22.91 5.82 7.24
CA TYR A 4 21.80 5.16 7.93
C TYR A 4 20.69 4.78 6.94
N PHE A 5 20.13 3.58 7.10
CA PHE A 5 19.03 3.06 6.30
C PHE A 5 17.84 2.77 7.24
N PRO A 6 16.87 3.69 7.39
CA PRO A 6 15.66 3.39 8.14
C PRO A 6 14.82 2.31 7.45
N SER A 7 13.93 1.67 8.21
CA SER A 7 13.01 0.66 7.71
C SER A 7 11.93 1.30 6.82
N GLU A 8 12.29 1.61 5.59
CA GLU A 8 11.42 2.26 4.59
C GLU A 8 10.78 1.22 3.67
N PHE A 9 11.59 0.42 2.98
CA PHE A 9 11.30 -0.82 2.22
C PHE A 9 9.87 -1.04 1.69
N GLY A 10 9.25 0.01 1.17
CA GLY A 10 7.90 0.02 0.65
C GLY A 10 7.76 1.20 -0.30
N PHE A 11 6.70 1.98 -0.12
CA PHE A 11 6.49 3.19 -0.91
C PHE A 11 7.25 4.40 -0.38
N ASP A 12 7.51 5.35 -1.28
CA ASP A 12 7.93 6.68 -0.87
C ASP A 12 6.74 7.47 -0.29
N VAL A 13 6.70 7.57 1.04
CA VAL A 13 5.61 8.24 1.77
C VAL A 13 5.51 9.75 1.47
N ASP A 14 6.53 10.37 0.88
CA ASP A 14 6.51 11.79 0.51
C ASP A 14 5.89 12.02 -0.88
N ARG A 15 5.64 10.96 -1.68
CA ARG A 15 5.20 11.06 -3.09
C ARG A 15 3.80 10.52 -3.36
N LEU A 16 3.22 9.78 -2.43
CA LEU A 16 1.92 9.14 -2.62
C LEU A 16 0.78 9.94 -1.97
N GLN A 17 -0.37 9.97 -2.64
CA GLN A 17 -1.63 10.32 -1.99
C GLN A 17 -2.16 9.08 -1.26
N ILE A 18 -1.83 8.98 0.01
CA ILE A 18 -2.22 7.85 0.85
C ILE A 18 -3.54 8.18 1.53
N LEU A 19 -4.53 7.31 1.35
CA LEU A 19 -5.83 7.40 2.01
C LEU A 19 -5.79 6.69 3.37
N GLU A 20 -6.74 7.05 4.24
CA GLU A 20 -6.95 6.26 5.46
C GLU A 20 -7.48 4.86 5.11
N PRO A 21 -7.14 3.83 5.91
CA PRO A 21 -6.34 3.86 7.15
C PRO A 21 -4.81 3.82 6.94
N ALA A 22 -4.34 3.59 5.71
CA ALA A 22 -2.92 3.40 5.43
C ALA A 22 -2.06 4.63 5.76
N LYS A 23 -2.63 5.83 5.64
CA LYS A 23 -1.97 7.09 5.99
C LYS A 23 -1.59 7.14 7.47
N SER A 24 -2.50 6.74 8.37
CA SER A 24 -2.21 6.64 9.80
C SER A 24 -1.07 5.66 10.11
N VAL A 25 -1.05 4.50 9.44
CA VAL A 25 0.01 3.48 9.62
C VAL A 25 1.37 4.02 9.17
N LEU A 26 1.42 4.79 8.09
CA LEU A 26 2.67 5.29 7.50
C LEU A 26 3.14 6.61 8.12
N ALA A 27 2.31 7.28 8.92
CA ALA A 27 2.68 8.53 9.61
C ALA A 27 3.91 8.38 10.50
N ILE A 28 4.17 7.19 11.05
CA ILE A 28 5.37 6.94 11.85
C ILE A 28 6.67 7.04 11.03
N LYS A 29 6.65 6.63 9.76
CA LYS A 29 7.80 6.76 8.86
C LYS A 29 8.11 8.24 8.59
N VAL A 30 7.09 9.06 8.39
CA VAL A 30 7.25 10.52 8.22
C VAL A 30 7.98 11.14 9.41
N LYS A 31 7.54 10.83 10.64
CA LYS A 31 8.19 11.31 11.87
C LYS A 31 9.66 10.87 11.97
N ILE A 32 9.96 9.63 11.57
CA ILE A 32 11.33 9.12 11.53
C ILE A 32 12.18 9.89 10.51
N ARG A 33 11.66 10.15 9.29
CA ARG A 33 12.35 10.94 8.27
C ARG A 33 12.67 12.36 8.75
N GLU A 34 11.73 13.01 9.43
CA GLU A 34 11.93 14.34 10.02
C GLU A 34 13.02 14.35 11.09
N ALA A 35 13.01 13.37 12.00
CA ALA A 35 14.03 13.24 13.03
C ALA A 35 15.43 13.02 12.43
N ILE A 36 15.55 12.13 11.45
CA ILE A 36 16.82 11.88 10.74
C ILE A 36 17.35 13.16 10.09
N ARG A 37 16.48 13.92 9.41
CA ARG A 37 16.83 15.19 8.76
C ARG A 37 17.28 16.24 9.79
N LYS A 38 16.54 16.37 10.90
CA LYS A 38 16.82 17.31 11.98
C LYS A 38 18.18 17.07 12.62
N GLU A 39 18.53 15.80 12.85
CA GLU A 39 19.79 15.41 13.50
C GLU A 39 20.98 15.40 12.51
N GLY A 40 20.77 15.74 11.23
CA GLY A 40 21.84 15.79 10.23
C GLY A 40 22.50 14.44 9.94
N ILE A 41 21.80 13.32 10.20
CA ILE A 41 22.34 11.97 10.01
C ILE A 41 22.45 11.69 8.50
N PRO A 42 23.59 11.25 7.95
CA PRO A 42 23.66 10.84 6.55
C PRO A 42 22.75 9.62 6.31
N PHE A 43 21.78 9.70 5.39
CA PHE A 43 20.76 8.66 5.22
C PHE A 43 20.48 8.26 3.77
N THR A 44 19.75 7.15 3.60
CA THR A 44 19.11 6.78 2.33
C THR A 44 17.76 6.14 2.63
N PHE A 45 16.69 6.71 2.08
CA PHE A 45 15.36 6.11 2.12
C PHE A 45 15.22 5.20 0.90
N VAL A 46 14.99 3.90 1.15
CA VAL A 46 14.85 2.89 0.10
C VAL A 46 13.38 2.66 -0.19
N SER A 47 12.91 3.10 -1.35
CA SER A 47 11.58 2.78 -1.87
C SER A 47 11.67 1.52 -2.73
N SER A 48 11.45 0.35 -2.13
CA SER A 48 11.49 -0.95 -2.83
C SER A 48 10.12 -1.39 -3.37
N ASN A 49 9.09 -0.56 -3.21
CA ASN A 49 7.73 -0.80 -3.67
C ASN A 49 7.17 -2.13 -3.12
N PHE A 50 6.59 -2.95 -3.99
CA PHE A 50 5.88 -4.17 -3.62
C PHE A 50 6.82 -5.38 -3.61
N CYS A 51 7.11 -5.91 -2.41
CA CYS A 51 7.83 -7.17 -2.28
C CYS A 51 7.10 -8.30 -3.02
N CYS A 52 7.71 -8.86 -4.08
CA CYS A 52 7.06 -9.81 -4.98
C CYS A 52 6.50 -11.05 -4.25
N SER A 53 7.28 -11.65 -3.34
CA SER A 53 6.86 -12.85 -2.61
C SER A 53 5.72 -12.60 -1.63
N TYR A 54 5.50 -11.36 -1.20
CA TYR A 54 4.40 -10.98 -0.32
C TYR A 54 3.17 -10.52 -1.10
N PHE A 55 3.35 -9.59 -2.05
CA PHE A 55 2.24 -8.98 -2.78
C PHE A 55 1.72 -9.84 -3.93
N LEU A 56 2.58 -10.42 -4.79
CA LEU A 56 2.12 -11.19 -5.95
C LEU A 56 1.49 -12.52 -5.53
N SER A 57 2.00 -13.15 -4.49
CA SER A 57 1.46 -14.42 -3.97
C SER A 57 0.06 -14.28 -3.37
N ARG A 58 -0.41 -13.05 -3.14
CA ARG A 58 -1.67 -12.72 -2.46
C ARG A 58 -2.50 -11.68 -3.20
N LEU A 59 -2.06 -11.22 -4.37
CA LEU A 59 -2.65 -10.08 -5.12
C LEU A 59 -2.90 -8.84 -4.23
N GLY A 60 -1.95 -8.54 -3.33
CA GLY A 60 -2.04 -7.42 -2.39
C GLY A 60 -3.05 -7.57 -1.26
N GLN A 61 -3.65 -8.75 -1.09
CA GLN A 61 -4.54 -9.06 0.02
C GLN A 61 -3.73 -9.36 1.27
N VAL A 62 -3.66 -8.40 2.20
CA VAL A 62 -2.83 -8.45 3.42
C VAL A 62 -3.07 -9.73 4.23
N GLU A 63 -4.33 -10.13 4.36
CA GLU A 63 -4.78 -11.30 5.15
C GLU A 63 -4.84 -12.62 4.37
N ALA A 64 -4.61 -12.60 3.04
CA ALA A 64 -4.72 -13.83 2.27
C ALA A 64 -3.54 -14.78 2.57
N THR A 65 -3.83 -16.07 2.67
CA THR A 65 -2.82 -17.12 2.85
C THR A 65 -2.26 -17.65 1.52
N GLY A 66 -2.80 -17.18 0.40
CA GLY A 66 -2.38 -17.52 -0.96
C GLY A 66 -3.09 -16.65 -2.00
N ILE A 67 -3.08 -17.07 -3.27
CA ILE A 67 -3.76 -16.36 -4.34
C ILE A 67 -5.27 -16.48 -4.12
N PRO A 68 -6.00 -15.37 -3.95
CA PRO A 68 -7.45 -15.42 -3.80
C PRO A 68 -8.10 -16.01 -5.05
N THR A 69 -9.01 -16.98 -4.88
CA THR A 69 -9.70 -17.66 -5.98
C THR A 69 -11.11 -17.11 -6.25
N ASP A 70 -11.75 -16.55 -5.22
CA ASP A 70 -13.18 -16.19 -5.28
C ASP A 70 -13.45 -14.69 -5.22
N THR A 71 -12.62 -13.92 -4.50
CA THR A 71 -12.86 -12.50 -4.22
C THR A 71 -11.53 -11.78 -3.99
N VAL A 72 -11.40 -10.58 -4.55
CA VAL A 72 -10.28 -9.68 -4.29
C VAL A 72 -10.80 -8.35 -3.77
N PHE A 73 -10.09 -7.76 -2.83
CA PHE A 73 -10.45 -6.46 -2.26
C PHE A 73 -9.65 -5.37 -2.97
N VAL A 74 -10.35 -4.35 -3.46
CA VAL A 74 -9.73 -3.19 -4.10
C VAL A 74 -9.60 -2.09 -3.07
N LEU A 75 -8.35 -1.70 -2.78
CA LEU A 75 -8.06 -0.64 -1.82
C LEU A 75 -8.39 0.74 -2.43
N GLY A 76 -9.31 1.49 -1.83
CA GLY A 76 -9.71 2.82 -2.30
C GLY A 76 -11.20 3.12 -2.07
N ASP A 77 -11.68 4.20 -2.66
CA ASP A 77 -13.08 4.66 -2.65
C ASP A 77 -14.00 3.85 -3.59
N GLY A 78 -13.50 2.76 -4.17
CA GLY A 78 -14.22 1.97 -5.16
C GLY A 78 -14.27 2.61 -6.56
N ASN A 79 -13.62 3.77 -6.79
CA ASN A 79 -13.36 4.24 -8.16
C ASN A 79 -12.27 3.37 -8.78
N THR A 80 -12.70 2.35 -9.48
CA THR A 80 -11.88 1.36 -10.18
C THR A 80 -11.20 1.90 -11.45
N LYS A 81 -11.15 3.24 -11.63
CA LYS A 81 -10.43 3.89 -12.73
C LYS A 81 -8.94 3.97 -12.40
N ASP A 82 -8.14 3.10 -13.00
CA ASP A 82 -6.69 3.20 -12.95
C ASP A 82 -6.23 4.51 -13.67
N PRO A 83 -5.47 5.40 -13.01
CA PRO A 83 -5.01 6.65 -13.64
C PRO A 83 -3.96 6.43 -14.74
N THR A 84 -3.40 5.22 -14.88
CA THR A 84 -2.43 4.84 -15.91
C THR A 84 -3.03 4.00 -17.05
N VAL A 85 -4.16 3.34 -16.82
CA VAL A 85 -4.96 2.66 -17.84
C VAL A 85 -6.42 2.98 -17.53
N GLY A 86 -7.07 3.82 -18.33
CA GLY A 86 -8.43 4.31 -18.10
C GLY A 86 -9.55 3.26 -18.24
N VAL A 87 -9.28 2.00 -17.90
CA VAL A 87 -10.22 0.88 -17.94
C VAL A 87 -10.43 0.39 -16.53
N GLU A 88 -11.69 0.09 -16.24
CA GLU A 88 -12.17 -0.27 -14.93
C GLU A 88 -11.84 -1.74 -14.62
N ALA A 89 -11.39 -2.05 -13.40
CA ALA A 89 -10.95 -3.41 -13.07
C ALA A 89 -12.06 -4.48 -13.29
N SER A 90 -13.32 -4.15 -12.98
CA SER A 90 -14.45 -5.09 -13.20
C SER A 90 -14.79 -5.29 -14.68
N GLN A 91 -14.43 -4.35 -15.57
CA GLN A 91 -14.50 -4.54 -17.02
C GLN A 91 -13.43 -5.52 -17.54
N LEU A 92 -12.27 -5.56 -16.89
CA LEU A 92 -11.18 -6.47 -17.27
C LEU A 92 -11.39 -7.88 -16.73
N TYR A 93 -11.99 -8.01 -15.54
CA TYR A 93 -12.22 -9.31 -14.88
C TYR A 93 -13.65 -9.41 -14.34
N PRO A 94 -14.66 -9.58 -15.21
CA PRO A 94 -16.07 -9.55 -14.82
C PRO A 94 -16.50 -10.71 -13.91
N ASP A 95 -15.76 -11.82 -13.93
CA ASP A 95 -16.05 -13.00 -13.11
C ASP A 95 -15.57 -12.85 -11.66
N VAL A 96 -14.78 -11.82 -11.36
CA VAL A 96 -14.24 -11.56 -10.03
C VAL A 96 -15.25 -10.75 -9.22
N LYS A 97 -15.54 -11.20 -8.00
CA LYS A 97 -16.37 -10.42 -7.07
C LYS A 97 -15.52 -9.33 -6.42
N TYR A 98 -16.01 -8.10 -6.46
CA TYR A 98 -15.40 -6.91 -5.87
C TYR A 98 -16.23 -6.41 -4.68
N THR A 99 -15.56 -5.90 -3.65
CA THR A 99 -16.19 -5.17 -2.54
C THR A 99 -15.29 -4.02 -2.10
N THR A 100 -15.87 -2.99 -1.48
CA THR A 100 -15.13 -1.81 -1.02
C THR A 100 -14.38 -2.07 0.28
N VAL A 101 -13.36 -1.24 0.56
CA VAL A 101 -12.63 -1.29 1.83
C VAL A 101 -13.54 -0.99 3.01
N GLU A 102 -14.46 -0.03 2.86
CA GLU A 102 -15.41 0.35 3.91
C GLU A 102 -16.23 -0.85 4.38
N ASN A 103 -16.86 -1.58 3.44
CA ASN A 103 -17.62 -2.80 3.75
C ASN A 103 -16.76 -3.91 4.38
N PHE A 104 -15.47 -3.97 4.08
CA PHE A 104 -14.54 -4.91 4.71
C PHE A 104 -14.20 -4.49 6.14
N MET A 105 -13.89 -3.20 6.35
CA MET A 105 -13.49 -2.67 7.65
C MET A 105 -14.64 -2.70 8.68
N ASP A 106 -15.90 -2.59 8.23
CA ASP A 106 -17.10 -2.76 9.07
C ASP A 106 -17.21 -4.15 9.70
N GLN A 107 -16.51 -5.16 9.19
CA GLN A 107 -16.48 -6.50 9.79
C GLN A 107 -15.60 -6.58 11.05
N PHE A 108 -14.82 -5.52 11.32
CA PHE A 108 -13.86 -5.44 12.43
C PHE A 108 -14.24 -4.38 13.47
N LEU A 109 -15.40 -3.73 13.32
CA LEU A 109 -16.02 -2.79 14.27
C LEU A 109 -17.24 -3.42 14.95
#